data_AF-A0ABD0TWM6-F1
#
_entry.id   AF-A0ABD0TWM6-F1
#
_cell.length_a   1.000
_cell.length_b   1.000
_cell.length_c   1.000
_cell.angle_alpha   90.00
_cell.angle_beta   90.00
_cell.angle_gamma   90.00
#
_symmetry.space_group_name_H-M   'P 1'
#
loop_
_entity.id
_entity.type
_entity.pdbx_description
1 polymer ?
#
loop_
_entity_poly.entity_id
_entity_poly.type
_entity_poly.pdbx_seq_one_letter_code
_entity_poly.pdbx_strand_id
1 'polypeptide(L)'
;MATLTQCKLDGTAQSIELLKALIQKDQDNSQKLAQEVKHHEDNLNYLNAHVNAIDESIHRLQGELKECYLSSMDNGNSSVSSVHTEKQMNDQVIQLDKTAASIICEVKDRHGSMLSTLKCTKDVLGIVASLGKVCDQNLSRILSEYLGLETMLAIVCKTIDGVEALENYEKDGTVDMNAGLHGIATTIGRILNGRFLVYCLQNLRPFSGEILPDDPQKKLALMNPKLPNGKYPPGFLGFAVNMIYMDQQHLSCVTVDGRGLRETLFFSLFSRLQVYNTRSDMMGALPFISDGAISLDGGILKGSGLFCLGER
;
A
#
# COMPACT_ATOMS: atom_id res chain seq x y z
N MET A 1 25.91 40.07 -83.52
CA MET A 1 25.15 40.12 -82.25
C MET A 1 24.60 38.75 -81.80
N ALA A 2 24.36 37.77 -82.68
CA ALA A 2 23.75 36.48 -82.30
C ALA A 2 24.62 35.58 -81.37
N THR A 3 25.95 35.62 -81.50
CA THR A 3 26.89 34.75 -80.79
C THR A 3 27.08 35.10 -79.31
N LEU A 4 26.88 36.37 -78.90
CA LEU A 4 26.99 36.81 -77.51
C LEU A 4 25.76 36.43 -76.66
N THR A 5 24.59 36.31 -77.28
CA THR A 5 23.34 35.85 -76.65
C THR A 5 23.32 34.34 -76.43
N GLN A 6 23.82 33.55 -77.40
CA GLN A 6 23.88 32.09 -77.29
C GLN A 6 24.77 31.63 -76.12
N CYS A 7 25.93 32.27 -75.95
CA CYS A 7 26.90 31.96 -74.89
C CYS A 7 26.38 32.34 -73.48
N LYS A 8 25.54 33.39 -73.38
CA LYS A 8 24.86 33.78 -72.12
C LYS A 8 23.74 32.81 -71.73
N LEU A 9 22.98 32.31 -72.72
CA LEU A 9 21.90 31.32 -72.53
C LEU A 9 22.46 29.95 -72.07
N ASP A 10 23.58 29.52 -72.64
CA ASP A 10 24.27 28.27 -72.25
C ASP A 10 24.81 28.33 -70.81
N GLY A 11 25.41 29.46 -70.41
CA GLY A 11 25.89 29.65 -69.03
C GLY A 11 24.78 29.69 -67.98
N THR A 12 23.60 30.22 -68.33
CA THR A 12 22.42 30.18 -67.44
C THR A 12 21.81 28.78 -67.33
N ALA A 13 21.82 27.99 -68.40
CA ALA A 13 21.30 26.61 -68.38
C ALA A 13 22.18 25.70 -67.50
N GLN A 14 23.51 25.78 -67.65
CA GLN A 14 24.47 25.08 -66.79
C GLN A 14 24.35 25.47 -65.32
N SER A 15 24.11 26.76 -65.04
CA SER A 15 23.93 27.23 -63.66
C SER A 15 22.68 26.66 -63.01
N ILE A 16 21.57 26.54 -63.75
CA ILE A 16 20.31 25.93 -63.27
C ILE A 16 20.49 24.43 -63.00
N GLU A 17 21.24 23.74 -63.86
CA GLU A 17 21.49 22.31 -63.73
C GLU A 17 22.36 22.00 -62.50
N LEU A 18 23.40 22.81 -62.25
CA LEU A 18 24.21 22.75 -61.03
C LEU A 18 23.37 23.02 -59.78
N LEU A 19 22.46 23.99 -59.82
CA LEU A 19 21.57 24.33 -58.71
C LEU A 19 20.60 23.18 -58.39
N LYS A 20 20.06 22.52 -59.41
CA LYS A 20 19.23 21.32 -59.25
C LYS A 20 20.01 20.17 -58.61
N ALA A 21 21.24 19.93 -59.05
CA ALA A 21 22.09 18.89 -58.47
C ALA A 21 22.42 19.17 -57.00
N LEU A 22 22.64 20.43 -56.64
CA LEU A 22 22.87 20.86 -55.26
C LEU A 22 21.62 20.65 -54.38
N ILE A 23 20.45 21.08 -54.85
CA ILE A 23 19.17 20.87 -54.13
C ILE A 23 18.90 19.39 -53.92
N GLN A 24 19.10 18.56 -54.96
CA GLN A 24 18.89 17.11 -54.84
C GLN A 24 19.83 16.49 -53.81
N LYS A 25 21.11 16.89 -53.82
CA LYS A 25 22.10 16.43 -52.84
C LYS A 25 21.72 16.82 -51.41
N ASP A 26 21.24 18.05 -51.20
CA ASP A 26 20.79 18.50 -49.88
C ASP A 26 19.53 17.76 -49.43
N GLN A 27 18.62 17.45 -50.35
CA GLN A 27 17.42 16.67 -50.07
C GLN A 27 17.75 15.22 -49.69
N ASP A 28 18.67 14.58 -50.41
CA ASP A 28 19.15 13.23 -50.09
C ASP A 28 19.87 13.20 -48.73
N ASN A 29 20.70 14.21 -48.44
CA ASN A 29 21.36 14.36 -47.14
C ASN A 29 20.35 14.56 -46.00
N SER A 30 19.33 15.39 -46.22
CA SER A 30 18.27 15.61 -45.23
C SER A 30 17.46 14.34 -44.98
N GLN A 31 17.21 13.53 -46.01
CA GLN A 31 16.50 12.25 -45.87
C GLN A 31 17.35 11.23 -45.10
N LYS A 32 18.66 11.19 -45.35
CA LYS A 32 19.60 10.35 -44.61
C LYS A 32 19.67 10.76 -43.13
N LEU A 33 19.74 12.05 -42.85
CA LEU A 33 19.73 12.57 -41.48
C LEU A 33 18.41 12.22 -40.76
N ALA A 34 17.27 12.32 -41.45
CA ALA A 34 15.97 11.93 -40.88
C ALA A 34 15.91 10.43 -40.54
N GLN A 35 16.51 9.57 -41.38
CA GLN A 35 16.62 8.14 -41.10
C GLN A 35 17.54 7.86 -39.90
N GLU A 36 18.67 8.57 -39.78
CA GLU A 36 19.57 8.46 -38.63
C GLU A 36 18.89 8.93 -37.33
N VAL A 37 18.18 10.06 -37.35
CA VAL A 37 17.41 10.56 -36.20
C VAL A 37 16.36 9.54 -35.76
N LYS A 38 15.60 8.99 -36.72
CA LYS A 38 14.60 7.95 -36.42
C LYS A 38 15.26 6.71 -35.81
N HIS A 39 16.38 6.26 -36.36
CA HIS A 39 17.12 5.12 -35.81
C HIS A 39 17.59 5.38 -34.37
N HIS A 40 18.08 6.59 -34.07
CA HIS A 40 18.45 6.97 -32.72
C HIS A 40 17.25 7.06 -31.76
N GLU A 41 16.09 7.54 -32.23
CA GLU A 41 14.84 7.57 -31.46
C GLU A 41 14.36 6.15 -31.13
N ASP A 42 14.39 5.24 -32.10
CA ASP A 42 14.05 3.82 -31.91
C ASP A 42 15.00 3.16 -30.89
N ASN A 43 16.31 3.44 -31.00
CA ASN A 43 17.31 2.96 -30.03
C ASN A 43 17.05 3.51 -28.62
N LEU A 44 16.73 4.81 -28.48
CA LEU A 44 16.39 5.41 -27.18
C LEU A 44 15.15 4.76 -26.57
N ASN A 45 14.11 4.52 -27.36
CA ASN A 45 12.91 3.82 -26.90
C ASN A 45 13.22 2.40 -26.42
N TYR A 46 14.05 1.67 -27.15
CA TYR A 46 14.51 0.34 -26.77
C TYR A 46 15.31 0.35 -25.45
N LEU A 47 16.28 1.26 -25.31
CA LEU A 47 17.06 1.40 -24.08
C LEU A 47 16.16 1.79 -22.90
N ASN A 48 15.21 2.70 -23.09
CA ASN A 48 14.32 3.16 -22.03
C ASN A 48 13.39 2.03 -21.55
N ALA A 49 12.94 1.16 -22.45
CA ALA A 49 12.19 -0.05 -22.08
C ALA A 49 13.03 -1.01 -21.21
N HIS A 50 14.31 -1.21 -21.55
CA HIS A 50 15.23 -2.01 -20.74
C HIS A 50 15.52 -1.39 -19.37
N VAL A 51 15.73 -0.07 -19.30
CA VAL A 51 15.89 0.64 -18.02
C VAL A 51 14.68 0.41 -17.13
N ASN A 52 13.46 0.55 -17.68
CA ASN A 52 12.23 0.30 -16.91
C ASN A 52 12.15 -1.16 -16.42
N ALA A 53 12.57 -2.14 -17.23
CA ALA A 53 12.59 -3.56 -16.84
C ALA A 53 13.64 -3.85 -15.74
N ILE A 54 14.78 -3.15 -15.77
CA ILE A 54 15.80 -3.22 -14.72
C ILE A 54 15.28 -2.59 -13.43
N ASP A 55 14.65 -1.42 -13.50
CA ASP A 55 14.06 -0.75 -12.33
C ASP A 55 12.96 -1.64 -11.70
N GLU A 56 12.11 -2.25 -12.51
CA GLU A 56 11.13 -3.26 -12.09
C GLU A 56 11.80 -4.43 -11.35
N SER A 57 12.95 -4.89 -11.85
CA SER A 57 13.70 -5.98 -11.24
C SER A 57 14.42 -5.57 -9.96
N ILE A 58 14.99 -4.36 -9.88
CA ILE A 58 15.60 -3.83 -8.67
C ILE A 58 14.55 -3.69 -7.58
N HIS A 59 13.39 -3.13 -7.91
CA HIS A 59 12.30 -2.96 -6.94
C HIS A 59 11.80 -4.31 -6.41
N ARG A 60 11.67 -5.32 -7.28
CA ARG A 60 11.35 -6.69 -6.89
C ARG A 60 12.42 -7.30 -5.98
N LEU A 61 13.70 -7.23 -6.36
CA LEU A 61 14.82 -7.76 -5.60
C LEU A 61 15.00 -7.08 -4.24
N GLN A 62 14.77 -5.76 -4.15
CA GLN A 62 14.77 -5.06 -2.87
C GLN A 62 13.63 -5.54 -1.96
N GLY A 63 12.47 -5.87 -2.53
CA GLY A 63 11.38 -6.54 -1.83
C GLY A 63 11.78 -7.92 -1.30
N GLU A 64 12.35 -8.77 -2.15
CA GLU A 64 12.84 -10.11 -1.80
C GLU A 64 13.94 -10.08 -0.74
N LEU A 65 14.92 -9.17 -0.87
CA LEU A 65 16.01 -9.01 0.09
C LEU A 65 15.48 -8.65 1.48
N LYS A 66 14.50 -7.75 1.55
CA LYS A 66 13.86 -7.38 2.81
C LYS A 66 13.15 -8.58 3.43
N GLU A 67 12.53 -9.45 2.65
CA GLU A 67 11.95 -10.70 3.14
C GLU A 67 12.99 -11.71 3.62
N CYS A 68 14.13 -11.86 2.93
CA CYS A 68 15.23 -12.74 3.38
C CYS A 68 15.84 -12.30 4.72
N TYR A 69 15.98 -10.99 4.93
CA TYR A 69 16.42 -10.48 6.23
C TYR A 69 15.44 -10.83 7.36
N LEU A 70 14.14 -10.85 7.05
CA LEU A 70 13.10 -11.17 8.02
C LEU A 70 12.98 -12.68 8.28
N SER A 71 13.16 -13.52 7.27
CA SER A 71 13.19 -14.98 7.45
C SER A 71 14.44 -15.45 8.20
N SER A 72 15.57 -14.74 8.05
CA SER A 72 16.79 -14.99 8.85
C SER A 72 16.69 -14.54 10.30
N MET A 73 15.83 -13.57 10.63
CA MET A 73 15.52 -13.25 12.04
C MET A 73 14.75 -14.40 12.71
N ASP A 74 13.90 -15.11 11.96
CA ASP A 74 13.06 -16.21 12.49
C ASP A 74 13.84 -17.47 12.92
N ASN A 75 15.09 -17.64 12.48
CA ASN A 75 15.85 -18.89 12.67
C ASN A 75 16.81 -18.92 13.88
N GLY A 76 16.66 -18.05 14.88
CA GLY A 76 17.42 -18.29 16.12
C GLY A 76 17.29 -17.31 17.28
N ASN A 77 16.79 -16.09 17.07
CA ASN A 77 16.70 -15.07 18.15
C ASN A 77 15.43 -14.18 18.13
N SER A 78 14.60 -14.22 17.07
CA SER A 78 13.45 -13.32 16.89
C SER A 78 12.24 -13.64 17.77
N SER A 79 11.95 -14.91 18.07
CA SER A 79 10.72 -15.30 18.79
C SER A 79 10.59 -14.65 20.16
N VAL A 80 11.71 -14.42 20.86
CA VAL A 80 11.71 -13.72 22.16
C VAL A 80 11.50 -12.21 21.98
N SER A 81 12.09 -11.61 20.95
CA SER A 81 11.94 -10.16 20.67
C SER A 81 10.56 -9.78 20.13
N SER A 82 9.95 -10.65 19.31
CA SER A 82 8.62 -10.43 18.73
C SER A 82 7.52 -10.61 19.78
N VAL A 83 7.63 -11.63 20.63
CA VAL A 83 6.74 -11.84 21.80
C VAL A 83 6.86 -10.68 22.80
N HIS A 84 8.07 -10.17 23.05
CA HIS A 84 8.27 -9.01 23.92
C HIS A 84 7.61 -7.75 23.35
N THR A 85 7.65 -7.56 22.03
CA THR A 85 7.03 -6.40 21.37
C THR A 85 5.49 -6.49 21.36
N GLU A 86 4.93 -7.68 21.09
CA GLU A 86 3.48 -7.89 21.17
C GLU A 86 2.94 -7.69 22.60
N LYS A 87 3.65 -8.23 23.59
CA LYS A 87 3.28 -8.02 25.00
C LYS A 87 3.34 -6.55 25.40
N GLN A 88 4.40 -5.84 25.02
CA GLN A 88 4.54 -4.41 25.31
C GLN A 88 3.43 -3.56 24.68
N MET A 89 3.00 -3.91 23.45
CA MET A 89 1.88 -3.24 22.79
C MET A 89 0.54 -3.56 23.48
N ASN A 90 0.30 -4.81 23.86
CA ASN A 90 -0.88 -5.18 24.65
C ASN A 90 -0.91 -4.43 25.98
N ASP A 91 0.22 -4.30 26.68
CA ASP A 91 0.32 -3.54 27.93
C ASP A 91 -0.05 -2.07 27.72
N GLN A 92 0.37 -1.44 26.61
CA GLN A 92 -0.03 -0.07 26.26
C GLN A 92 -1.54 0.04 25.99
N VAL A 93 -2.15 -0.93 25.31
CA VAL A 93 -3.58 -0.93 25.05
C VAL A 93 -4.38 -1.17 26.34
N ILE A 94 -3.91 -2.03 27.24
CA ILE A 94 -4.53 -2.27 28.54
C ILE A 94 -4.53 -0.99 29.41
N GLN A 95 -3.53 -0.12 29.24
CA GLN A 95 -3.48 1.19 29.91
C GLN A 95 -4.51 2.19 29.37
N LEU A 96 -5.08 1.97 28.18
CA LEU A 96 -6.19 2.76 27.64
C LEU A 96 -7.50 2.33 28.31
N ASP A 97 -7.57 2.64 29.61
CA ASP A 97 -8.64 2.25 30.50
C ASP A 97 -10.02 2.61 29.93
N LYS A 98 -10.98 1.72 30.15
CA LYS A 98 -12.37 1.83 29.70
C LYS A 98 -12.65 1.65 28.21
N THR A 99 -11.66 1.25 27.42
CA THR A 99 -11.88 0.95 26.00
C THR A 99 -12.26 -0.52 25.79
N ALA A 100 -12.99 -0.79 24.71
CA ALA A 100 -13.31 -2.17 24.32
C ALA A 100 -12.03 -2.98 24.01
N ALA A 101 -11.05 -2.33 23.37
CA ALA A 101 -9.74 -2.90 23.10
C ALA A 101 -9.00 -3.33 24.36
N SER A 102 -8.98 -2.49 25.40
CA SER A 102 -8.31 -2.83 26.67
C SER A 102 -8.93 -4.06 27.32
N ILE A 103 -10.26 -4.18 27.28
CA ILE A 103 -10.98 -5.36 27.83
C ILE A 103 -10.61 -6.61 27.03
N ILE A 104 -10.66 -6.57 25.69
CA ILE A 104 -10.28 -7.72 24.85
C ILE A 104 -8.82 -8.14 25.09
N CYS A 105 -7.89 -7.18 25.14
CA CYS A 105 -6.48 -7.46 25.41
C CYS A 105 -6.27 -8.05 26.82
N GLU A 106 -6.94 -7.53 27.84
CA GLU A 106 -6.82 -8.03 29.21
C GLU A 106 -7.42 -9.43 29.38
N VAL A 107 -8.55 -9.72 28.72
CA VAL A 107 -9.13 -11.07 28.72
C VAL A 107 -8.21 -12.06 27.99
N LYS A 108 -7.57 -11.64 26.88
CA LYS A 108 -6.54 -12.43 26.18
C LYS A 108 -5.36 -12.77 27.10
N ASP A 109 -4.87 -11.78 27.84
CA ASP A 109 -3.71 -11.93 28.72
C ASP A 109 -4.00 -12.82 29.94
N ARG A 110 -5.15 -12.59 30.62
CA ARG A 110 -5.53 -13.33 31.84
C ARG A 110 -5.95 -14.77 31.59
N HIS A 111 -6.58 -15.06 30.45
CA HIS A 111 -7.19 -16.38 30.18
C HIS A 111 -6.54 -17.13 29.01
N GLY A 112 -5.53 -16.57 28.35
CA GLY A 112 -4.87 -17.19 27.20
C GLY A 112 -5.85 -17.53 26.07
N SER A 113 -5.69 -18.70 25.44
CA SER A 113 -6.54 -19.20 24.34
C SER A 113 -8.05 -19.38 24.72
N MET A 114 -8.39 -19.27 26.02
CA MET A 114 -9.78 -19.40 26.48
C MET A 114 -10.69 -18.20 26.15
N LEU A 115 -10.20 -17.13 25.50
CA LEU A 115 -11.09 -16.11 24.88
C LEU A 115 -12.18 -16.74 23.99
N SER A 116 -11.85 -17.85 23.31
CA SER A 116 -12.81 -18.60 22.48
C SER A 116 -13.87 -19.36 23.28
N THR A 117 -13.70 -19.52 24.61
CA THR A 117 -14.68 -20.20 25.47
C THR A 117 -15.80 -19.29 25.95
N LEU A 118 -15.59 -17.97 25.95
CA LEU A 118 -16.66 -17.01 26.15
C LEU A 118 -17.45 -16.89 24.84
N LYS A 119 -18.74 -17.22 24.88
CA LYS A 119 -19.60 -17.28 23.69
C LYS A 119 -19.54 -15.98 22.86
N CYS A 120 -19.47 -14.82 23.51
CA CYS A 120 -19.47 -13.52 22.83
C CYS A 120 -18.14 -13.11 22.18
N THR A 121 -17.00 -13.72 22.54
CA THR A 121 -15.69 -13.40 21.93
C THR A 121 -15.17 -14.48 21.01
N LYS A 122 -15.96 -15.55 20.77
CA LYS A 122 -15.59 -16.67 19.91
C LYS A 122 -15.13 -16.26 18.50
N ASP A 123 -15.77 -15.23 17.94
CA ASP A 123 -15.54 -14.78 16.57
C ASP A 123 -14.59 -13.56 16.49
N VAL A 124 -14.10 -13.09 17.63
CA VAL A 124 -13.12 -12.00 17.72
C VAL A 124 -11.73 -12.53 17.37
N LEU A 125 -11.11 -11.93 16.36
CA LEU A 125 -9.72 -12.21 15.99
C LEU A 125 -8.71 -11.43 16.84
N GLY A 126 -9.09 -10.22 17.25
CA GLY A 126 -8.25 -9.30 17.98
C GLY A 126 -8.61 -7.86 17.64
N ILE A 127 -7.70 -6.94 17.93
CA ILE A 127 -7.80 -5.54 17.52
C ILE A 127 -6.89 -5.27 16.33
N VAL A 128 -7.21 -4.25 15.52
CA VAL A 128 -6.42 -3.88 14.32
C VAL A 128 -4.93 -3.77 14.63
N ALA A 129 -4.56 -3.09 15.74
CA ALA A 129 -3.17 -2.91 16.15
C ALA A 129 -2.38 -4.22 16.37
N SER A 130 -3.06 -5.33 16.68
CA SER A 130 -2.43 -6.62 16.98
C SER A 130 -2.37 -7.59 15.81
N LEU A 131 -3.07 -7.30 14.70
CA LEU A 131 -3.25 -8.26 13.60
C LEU A 131 -2.20 -8.14 12.49
N GLY A 132 -1.35 -7.12 12.54
CA GLY A 132 -0.30 -6.87 11.56
C GLY A 132 0.97 -6.32 12.18
N LYS A 133 2.11 -6.61 11.57
CA LYS A 133 3.45 -6.19 11.99
C LYS A 133 4.10 -5.38 10.88
N VAL A 134 4.75 -4.27 11.22
CA VAL A 134 5.51 -3.46 10.25
C VAL A 134 6.96 -3.41 10.72
N CYS A 135 7.88 -3.81 9.86
CA CYS A 135 9.29 -3.98 10.23
C CYS A 135 10.00 -2.67 10.54
N ASP A 136 9.63 -1.60 9.84
CA ASP A 136 10.21 -0.28 10.04
C ASP A 136 9.39 0.52 11.06
N GLN A 137 10.05 0.97 12.15
CA GLN A 137 9.37 1.68 13.24
C GLN A 137 8.78 3.02 12.79
N ASN A 138 9.47 3.74 11.89
CA ASN A 138 8.98 5.03 11.42
C ASN A 138 7.74 4.86 10.53
N LEU A 139 7.77 3.89 9.61
CA LEU A 139 6.63 3.50 8.79
C LEU A 139 5.46 3.03 9.66
N SER A 140 5.72 2.18 10.65
CA SER A 140 4.71 1.72 11.62
C SER A 140 4.01 2.90 12.31
N ARG A 141 4.80 3.89 12.76
CA ARG A 141 4.29 5.11 13.38
C ARG A 141 3.43 5.93 12.42
N ILE A 142 3.88 6.13 11.17
CA ILE A 142 3.15 6.90 10.16
C ILE A 142 1.84 6.20 9.75
N LEU A 143 1.85 4.88 9.58
CA LEU A 143 0.64 4.12 9.26
C LEU A 143 -0.38 4.15 10.41
N SER A 144 0.09 4.08 11.65
CA SER A 144 -0.78 4.20 12.83
C SER A 144 -1.42 5.60 12.92
N GLU A 145 -0.64 6.64 12.61
CA GLU A 145 -1.13 8.03 12.53
C GLU A 145 -2.12 8.23 11.38
N TYR A 146 -1.86 7.62 10.23
CA TYR A 146 -2.78 7.64 9.08
C TYR A 146 -4.16 7.08 9.44
N LEU A 147 -4.18 5.89 10.09
CA LEU A 147 -5.42 5.22 10.53
C LEU A 147 -6.10 5.93 11.70
N GLY A 148 -5.32 6.51 12.61
CA GLY A 148 -5.81 7.11 13.85
C GLY A 148 -6.09 6.10 14.96
N LEU A 149 -6.12 6.60 16.20
CA LEU A 149 -6.23 5.77 17.40
C LEU A 149 -7.51 4.92 17.43
N GLU A 150 -8.67 5.49 17.10
CA GLU A 150 -9.95 4.77 17.13
C GLU A 150 -9.94 3.55 16.19
N THR A 151 -9.41 3.71 14.97
CA THR A 151 -9.28 2.62 13.99
C THR A 151 -8.28 1.56 14.48
N MET A 152 -7.16 1.97 15.07
CA MET A 152 -6.15 1.04 15.61
C MET A 152 -6.69 0.20 16.77
N LEU A 153 -7.62 0.75 17.56
CA LEU A 153 -8.30 0.06 18.67
C LEU A 153 -9.55 -0.71 18.22
N ALA A 154 -9.93 -0.65 16.95
CA ALA A 154 -11.13 -1.34 16.46
C ALA A 154 -11.01 -2.86 16.62
N ILE A 155 -12.10 -3.49 17.06
CA ILE A 155 -12.21 -4.95 17.18
C ILE A 155 -12.47 -5.54 15.80
N VAL A 156 -11.88 -6.69 15.52
CA VAL A 156 -12.11 -7.42 14.25
C VAL A 156 -12.84 -8.72 14.55
N CYS A 157 -14.06 -8.84 14.03
CA CYS A 157 -14.91 -10.03 14.11
C CYS A 157 -15.01 -10.73 12.76
N LYS A 158 -15.09 -12.06 12.79
CA LYS A 158 -15.27 -12.86 11.58
C LYS A 158 -16.66 -12.70 10.96
N THR A 159 -17.70 -12.77 11.76
CA THR A 159 -19.10 -12.87 11.32
C THR A 159 -19.96 -11.75 11.89
N ILE A 160 -21.15 -11.57 11.34
CA ILE A 160 -22.16 -10.66 11.89
C ILE A 160 -22.65 -11.12 13.27
N ASP A 161 -22.88 -12.42 13.46
CA ASP A 161 -23.26 -13.00 14.75
C ASP A 161 -22.22 -12.68 15.83
N GLY A 162 -20.94 -12.68 15.47
CA GLY A 162 -19.85 -12.25 16.34
C GLY A 162 -19.94 -10.79 16.76
N VAL A 163 -20.35 -9.89 15.85
CA VAL A 163 -20.58 -8.48 16.17
C VAL A 163 -21.79 -8.31 17.09
N GLU A 164 -22.90 -8.98 16.78
CA GLU A 164 -24.13 -8.94 17.59
C GLU A 164 -23.88 -9.49 19.00
N ALA A 165 -23.00 -10.48 19.15
CA ALA A 165 -22.66 -11.02 20.46
C ALA A 165 -21.83 -10.07 21.34
N LEU A 166 -21.19 -9.04 20.76
CA LEU A 166 -20.42 -8.05 21.52
C LEU A 166 -21.30 -7.03 22.25
N GLU A 167 -22.48 -6.71 21.71
CA GLU A 167 -23.32 -5.63 22.21
C GLU A 167 -24.81 -5.97 22.08
N ASN A 168 -25.52 -5.98 23.21
CA ASN A 168 -26.96 -6.25 23.23
C ASN A 168 -27.73 -4.97 23.58
N TYR A 169 -28.92 -4.85 22.98
CA TYR A 169 -29.83 -3.75 23.24
C TYR A 169 -31.13 -4.26 23.82
N GLU A 170 -31.62 -3.54 24.83
CA GLU A 170 -32.95 -3.71 25.38
C GLU A 170 -34.03 -3.27 24.37
N LYS A 171 -35.29 -3.60 24.65
CA LYS A 171 -36.42 -3.27 23.76
C LYS A 171 -36.61 -1.77 23.52
N ASP A 172 -36.14 -0.93 24.43
CA ASP A 172 -36.18 0.52 24.32
C ASP A 172 -34.96 1.11 23.58
N GLY A 173 -34.04 0.25 23.12
CA GLY A 173 -32.80 0.63 22.42
C GLY A 173 -31.66 1.04 23.35
N THR A 174 -31.81 0.91 24.67
CA THR A 174 -30.69 1.10 25.61
C THR A 174 -29.76 -0.10 25.60
N VAL A 175 -28.48 0.12 25.94
CA VAL A 175 -27.47 -0.95 26.00
C VAL A 175 -27.67 -1.79 27.26
N ASP A 176 -27.70 -3.12 27.11
CA ASP A 176 -27.69 -4.05 28.25
C ASP A 176 -26.28 -4.16 28.85
N MET A 177 -26.08 -3.47 29.97
CA MET A 177 -24.80 -3.40 30.69
C MET A 177 -24.35 -4.74 31.31
N ASN A 178 -25.21 -5.76 31.33
CA ASN A 178 -24.90 -7.08 31.90
C ASN A 178 -24.55 -8.12 30.83
N ALA A 179 -24.68 -7.79 29.55
CA ALA A 179 -24.44 -8.71 28.44
C ALA A 179 -23.22 -8.30 27.60
N GLY A 180 -22.88 -9.16 26.62
CA GLY A 180 -21.81 -8.92 25.66
C GLY A 180 -20.48 -8.55 26.31
N LEU A 181 -19.84 -7.51 25.78
CA LEU A 181 -18.57 -7.00 26.27
C LEU A 181 -18.70 -6.23 27.60
N HIS A 182 -19.85 -5.59 27.85
CA HIS A 182 -20.13 -4.89 29.12
C HIS A 182 -20.19 -5.86 30.32
N GLY A 183 -20.84 -7.01 30.14
CA GLY A 183 -20.87 -8.08 31.15
C GLY A 183 -19.48 -8.68 31.42
N ILE A 184 -18.66 -8.86 30.38
CA ILE A 184 -17.26 -9.28 30.52
C ILE A 184 -16.47 -8.25 31.32
N ALA A 185 -16.56 -6.96 30.94
CA ALA A 185 -15.84 -5.88 31.62
C ALA A 185 -16.12 -5.90 33.12
N THR A 186 -17.40 -5.99 33.49
CA THR A 186 -17.85 -6.07 34.88
C THR A 186 -17.24 -7.28 35.61
N THR A 187 -17.19 -8.44 34.96
CA THR A 187 -16.63 -9.69 35.53
C THR A 187 -15.13 -9.58 35.84
N ILE A 188 -14.37 -8.81 35.04
CA ILE A 188 -12.93 -8.57 35.26
C ILE A 188 -12.64 -7.33 36.11
N GLY A 189 -13.67 -6.65 36.62
CA GLY A 189 -13.55 -5.45 37.45
C GLY A 189 -13.25 -4.16 36.67
N ARG A 190 -13.58 -4.13 35.37
CA ARG A 190 -13.43 -2.99 34.47
C ARG A 190 -14.79 -2.38 34.12
N ILE A 191 -14.75 -1.17 33.58
CA ILE A 191 -15.92 -0.47 33.06
C ILE A 191 -15.67 -0.21 31.58
N LEU A 192 -16.59 -0.58 30.69
CA LEU A 192 -16.58 -0.16 29.29
C LEU A 192 -17.33 1.16 29.16
N ASN A 193 -16.75 2.16 28.50
CA ASN A 193 -17.41 3.44 28.27
C ASN A 193 -17.21 3.94 26.83
N GLY A 194 -18.24 4.60 26.31
CA GLY A 194 -18.22 5.17 24.96
C GLY A 194 -18.47 4.14 23.87
N ARG A 195 -18.44 4.62 22.63
CA ARG A 195 -18.58 3.77 21.44
C ARG A 195 -17.24 3.13 21.10
N PHE A 196 -17.29 1.95 20.50
CA PHE A 196 -16.13 1.30 19.92
C PHE A 196 -16.43 0.85 18.50
N LEU A 197 -15.37 0.71 17.70
CA LEU A 197 -15.48 0.31 16.30
C LEU A 197 -15.30 -1.21 16.19
N VAL A 198 -16.10 -1.83 15.32
CA VAL A 198 -15.98 -3.25 15.00
C VAL A 198 -15.96 -3.43 13.49
N TYR A 199 -14.91 -4.06 12.98
CA TYR A 199 -14.85 -4.54 11.61
C TYR A 199 -15.40 -5.96 11.53
N CYS A 200 -16.45 -6.16 10.74
CA CYS A 200 -16.95 -7.50 10.42
C CYS A 200 -16.37 -7.97 9.09
N LEU A 201 -15.49 -8.96 9.12
CA LEU A 201 -14.81 -9.45 7.91
C LEU A 201 -15.79 -9.98 6.86
N GLN A 202 -16.88 -10.63 7.28
CA GLN A 202 -17.93 -11.13 6.39
C GLN A 202 -18.61 -10.00 5.59
N ASN A 203 -18.67 -8.78 6.12
CA ASN A 203 -19.32 -7.64 5.49
C ASN A 203 -18.35 -6.70 4.76
N LEU A 204 -17.04 -6.93 4.89
CA LEU A 204 -16.04 -6.18 4.13
C LEU A 204 -16.04 -6.64 2.68
N ARG A 205 -15.96 -5.68 1.76
CA ARG A 205 -15.71 -5.99 0.35
C ARG A 205 -14.24 -6.37 0.20
N PRO A 206 -13.92 -7.62 -0.16
CA PRO A 206 -12.54 -8.02 -0.33
C PRO A 206 -11.97 -7.45 -1.63
N PHE A 207 -10.64 -7.39 -1.69
CA PHE A 207 -9.91 -7.15 -2.93
C PHE A 207 -10.28 -8.22 -3.97
N SER A 208 -10.57 -7.76 -5.17
CA SER A 208 -11.01 -8.59 -6.30
C SER A 208 -9.92 -8.83 -7.35
N GLY A 209 -8.70 -8.33 -7.13
CA GLY A 209 -7.56 -8.58 -8.02
C GLY A 209 -6.75 -9.80 -7.60
N GLU A 210 -5.61 -9.97 -8.25
CA GLU A 210 -4.75 -11.13 -8.07
C GLU A 210 -3.82 -10.99 -6.85
N ILE A 211 -3.45 -12.12 -6.27
CA ILE A 211 -2.39 -12.22 -5.28
C ILE A 211 -1.10 -12.57 -6.04
N LEU A 212 0.04 -12.03 -5.62
CA LEU A 212 1.33 -12.37 -6.22
C LEU A 212 1.59 -13.88 -6.10
N PRO A 213 1.91 -14.56 -7.22
CA PRO A 213 2.16 -16.00 -7.21
C PRO A 213 3.42 -16.31 -6.39
N ASP A 214 3.38 -17.42 -5.65
CA ASP A 214 4.48 -17.94 -4.83
C ASP A 214 5.04 -16.97 -3.76
N ASP A 215 4.31 -15.90 -3.43
CA ASP A 215 4.66 -14.96 -2.37
C ASP A 215 4.24 -15.52 -0.99
N PRO A 216 5.18 -15.75 -0.06
CA PRO A 216 4.89 -16.36 1.24
C PRO A 216 4.02 -15.49 2.15
N GLN A 217 3.95 -14.19 1.89
CA GLN A 217 3.11 -13.22 2.62
C GLN A 217 1.81 -12.88 1.88
N LYS A 218 1.54 -13.57 0.75
CA LYS A 218 0.37 -13.39 -0.11
C LYS A 218 0.10 -11.92 -0.44
N LYS A 219 1.14 -11.19 -0.84
CA LYS A 219 1.01 -9.78 -1.24
C LYS A 219 0.06 -9.61 -2.43
N LEU A 220 -0.63 -8.47 -2.47
CA LEU A 220 -1.58 -8.15 -3.54
C LEU A 220 -0.84 -7.70 -4.81
N ALA A 221 -1.25 -8.18 -5.98
CA ALA A 221 -0.73 -7.77 -7.28
C ALA A 221 -1.34 -6.42 -7.70
N LEU A 222 -0.88 -5.34 -7.05
CA LEU A 222 -1.31 -3.98 -7.34
C LEU A 222 -0.46 -3.38 -8.45
N MET A 223 -1.11 -2.76 -9.43
CA MET A 223 -0.42 -2.05 -10.50
C MET A 223 0.27 -0.79 -9.95
N ASN A 224 1.60 -0.75 -10.06
CA ASN A 224 2.40 0.40 -9.68
C ASN A 224 2.08 1.64 -10.55
N PRO A 225 2.12 2.85 -9.99
CA PRO A 225 1.93 4.08 -10.77
C PRO A 225 3.06 4.26 -11.78
N LYS A 226 2.73 4.78 -12.97
CA LYS A 226 3.72 5.12 -14.02
C LYS A 226 3.50 6.55 -14.50
N LEU A 227 4.59 7.28 -14.64
CA LEU A 227 4.63 8.61 -15.27
C LEU A 227 4.37 8.49 -16.78
N PRO A 228 4.06 9.60 -17.49
CA PRO A 228 3.82 9.58 -18.94
C PRO A 228 5.02 9.06 -19.76
N ASN A 229 6.22 9.14 -19.20
CA ASN A 229 7.45 8.60 -19.79
C ASN A 229 7.68 7.09 -19.49
N GLY A 230 6.71 6.42 -18.85
CA GLY A 230 6.76 5.01 -18.47
C GLY A 230 7.53 4.68 -17.20
N LYS A 231 8.22 5.66 -16.60
CA LYS A 231 9.03 5.48 -15.39
C LYS A 231 8.17 5.49 -14.14
N TYR A 232 8.69 4.93 -13.06
CA TYR A 232 8.08 5.09 -11.74
C TYR A 232 8.16 6.54 -11.25
N PRO A 233 7.14 7.05 -10.55
CA PRO A 233 7.26 8.28 -9.81
C PRO A 233 8.47 8.22 -8.86
N PRO A 234 9.35 9.25 -8.85
CA PRO A 234 10.46 9.31 -7.91
C PRO A 234 9.99 9.08 -6.48
N GLY A 235 10.81 8.38 -5.70
CA GLY A 235 10.54 8.12 -4.28
C GLY A 235 9.40 7.14 -3.99
N PHE A 236 8.71 6.57 -4.98
CA PHE A 236 7.69 5.54 -4.73
C PHE A 236 8.31 4.26 -4.17
N LEU A 237 7.82 3.80 -3.01
CA LEU A 237 8.34 2.64 -2.28
C LEU A 237 7.41 1.42 -2.34
N GLY A 238 6.20 1.57 -2.87
CA GLY A 238 5.18 0.51 -2.92
C GLY A 238 3.89 0.88 -2.21
N PHE A 239 3.01 -0.12 -2.08
CA PHE A 239 1.71 0.02 -1.42
C PHE A 239 1.76 -0.41 0.05
N ALA A 240 1.18 0.41 0.94
CA ALA A 240 1.20 0.17 2.39
C ALA A 240 0.61 -1.19 2.78
N VAL A 241 -0.46 -1.62 2.11
CA VAL A 241 -1.09 -2.93 2.35
C VAL A 241 -0.13 -4.11 2.16
N ASN A 242 0.90 -3.99 1.31
CA ASN A 242 1.91 -5.01 1.08
C ASN A 242 3.14 -4.88 1.99
N MET A 243 3.20 -3.84 2.83
CA MET A 243 4.28 -3.62 3.80
C MET A 243 3.95 -4.16 5.20
N ILE A 244 2.74 -4.70 5.39
CA ILE A 244 2.27 -5.31 6.62
C ILE A 244 2.54 -6.80 6.58
N TYR A 245 3.26 -7.30 7.58
CA TYR A 245 3.50 -8.71 7.82
C TYR A 245 2.42 -9.29 8.70
N MET A 246 1.99 -10.51 8.38
CA MET A 246 0.96 -11.23 9.14
C MET A 246 1.45 -12.62 9.48
N ASP A 247 0.98 -13.11 10.64
CA ASP A 247 1.20 -14.49 11.05
C ASP A 247 0.49 -15.44 10.09
N GLN A 248 1.04 -16.65 9.91
CA GLN A 248 0.58 -17.62 8.90
C GLN A 248 -0.92 -17.93 9.00
N GLN A 249 -1.46 -17.97 10.22
CA GLN A 249 -2.89 -18.21 10.48
C GLN A 249 -3.82 -17.13 9.93
N HIS A 250 -3.31 -15.93 9.64
CA HIS A 250 -4.07 -14.80 9.12
C HIS A 250 -3.95 -14.63 7.59
N LEU A 251 -3.09 -15.42 6.93
CA LEU A 251 -2.84 -15.33 5.49
C LEU A 251 -3.93 -15.99 4.64
N SER A 252 -4.69 -16.94 5.18
CA SER A 252 -5.70 -17.69 4.40
C SER A 252 -6.79 -18.23 5.29
N CYS A 253 -7.96 -18.48 4.73
CA CYS A 253 -9.05 -19.20 5.41
C CYS A 253 -9.48 -18.57 6.74
N VAL A 254 -9.39 -17.23 6.83
CA VAL A 254 -9.85 -16.46 7.98
C VAL A 254 -11.35 -16.21 7.85
N THR A 255 -11.80 -15.88 6.64
CA THR A 255 -13.23 -15.75 6.31
C THR A 255 -13.81 -17.06 5.77
N VAL A 256 -15.14 -17.15 5.77
CA VAL A 256 -15.88 -18.32 5.23
C VAL A 256 -15.57 -18.62 3.77
N ASP A 257 -15.23 -17.58 2.98
CA ASP A 257 -14.87 -17.70 1.57
C ASP A 257 -13.39 -18.06 1.34
N GLY A 258 -12.66 -18.44 2.40
CA GLY A 258 -11.27 -18.86 2.29
C GLY A 258 -10.25 -17.73 2.25
N ARG A 259 -10.67 -16.46 2.45
CA ARG A 259 -9.80 -15.28 2.32
C ARG A 259 -9.02 -14.99 3.61
N GLY A 260 -7.83 -14.41 3.47
CA GLY A 260 -6.98 -13.88 4.54
C GLY A 260 -7.28 -12.42 4.90
N LEU A 261 -6.52 -11.89 5.86
CA LEU A 261 -6.66 -10.51 6.35
C LEU A 261 -6.11 -9.47 5.37
N ARG A 262 -5.17 -9.82 4.49
CA ARG A 262 -4.56 -8.83 3.57
C ARG A 262 -5.59 -8.31 2.58
N GLU A 263 -6.26 -9.22 1.90
CA GLU A 263 -7.25 -8.94 0.87
C GLU A 263 -8.61 -8.53 1.46
N THR A 264 -8.82 -8.61 2.77
CA THR A 264 -10.06 -8.19 3.45
C THR A 264 -9.79 -6.94 4.30
N LEU A 265 -9.39 -7.13 5.56
CA LEU A 265 -9.19 -6.07 6.54
C LEU A 265 -8.19 -5.02 6.07
N PHE A 266 -6.95 -5.41 5.78
CA PHE A 266 -5.89 -4.45 5.51
C PHE A 266 -6.09 -3.74 4.17
N PHE A 267 -6.68 -4.41 3.17
CA PHE A 267 -7.11 -3.73 1.94
C PHE A 267 -8.27 -2.75 2.20
N SER A 268 -9.21 -3.05 3.10
CA SER A 268 -10.25 -2.08 3.47
C SER A 268 -9.68 -0.86 4.23
N LEU A 269 -8.62 -1.05 5.02
CA LEU A 269 -7.99 0.02 5.81
C LEU A 269 -7.08 0.93 4.98
N PHE A 270 -6.29 0.33 4.10
CA PHE A 270 -5.26 1.04 3.34
C PHE A 270 -5.58 1.17 1.85
N SER A 271 -6.47 0.35 1.29
CA SER A 271 -6.78 0.30 -0.14
C SER A 271 -5.49 0.33 -0.98
N ARG A 272 -5.34 1.29 -1.90
CA ARG A 272 -4.13 1.53 -2.69
C ARG A 272 -3.25 2.65 -2.12
N LEU A 273 -3.21 2.81 -0.80
CA LEU A 273 -2.34 3.80 -0.13
C LEU A 273 -0.88 3.60 -0.55
N GLN A 274 -0.32 4.63 -1.17
CA GLN A 274 1.05 4.64 -1.69
C GLN A 274 2.03 5.16 -0.62
N VAL A 275 3.24 4.61 -0.58
CA VAL A 275 4.29 5.04 0.35
C VAL A 275 5.43 5.67 -0.45
N TYR A 276 5.87 6.85 -0.02
CA TYR A 276 6.93 7.63 -0.66
C TYR A 276 8.10 7.88 0.30
N ASN A 277 9.28 8.11 -0.26
CA ASN A 277 10.48 8.42 0.51
C ASN A 277 10.38 9.81 1.18
N THR A 278 10.02 10.84 0.39
CA THR A 278 9.88 12.22 0.90
C THR A 278 8.53 12.83 0.53
N ARG A 279 8.14 13.88 1.25
CA ARG A 279 6.94 14.65 0.97
C ARG A 279 7.04 15.32 -0.40
N SER A 280 8.23 15.76 -0.79
CA SER A 280 8.47 16.36 -2.11
C SER A 280 8.17 15.36 -3.23
N ASP A 281 8.66 14.12 -3.09
CA ASP A 281 8.40 13.04 -4.04
C ASP A 281 6.90 12.72 -4.13
N MET A 282 6.24 12.61 -2.97
CA MET A 282 4.79 12.39 -2.88
C MET A 282 4.01 13.49 -3.59
N MET A 283 4.35 14.76 -3.38
CA MET A 283 3.69 15.89 -4.04
C MET A 283 3.95 15.93 -5.54
N GLY A 284 5.16 15.56 -5.98
CA GLY A 284 5.49 15.44 -7.41
C GLY A 284 4.69 14.33 -8.11
N ALA A 285 4.26 13.32 -7.37
CA ALA A 285 3.47 12.21 -7.87
C ALA A 285 1.94 12.37 -7.71
N LEU A 286 1.47 13.51 -7.19
CA LEU A 286 0.06 13.75 -6.84
C LEU A 286 -0.96 13.33 -7.92
N PRO A 287 -0.75 13.59 -9.22
CA PRO A 287 -1.69 13.17 -10.27
C PRO A 287 -1.86 11.65 -10.44
N PHE A 288 -0.95 10.85 -9.88
CA PHE A 288 -0.90 9.40 -10.02
C PHE A 288 -1.32 8.66 -8.73
N ILE A 289 -1.79 9.40 -7.72
CA ILE A 289 -2.24 8.86 -6.43
C ILE A 289 -3.76 8.73 -6.46
N SER A 290 -4.28 7.52 -6.25
CA SER A 290 -5.73 7.26 -6.34
C SER A 290 -6.45 7.40 -5.01
N ASP A 291 -5.93 6.75 -3.95
CA ASP A 291 -6.68 6.56 -2.69
C ASP A 291 -6.07 7.33 -1.52
N GLY A 292 -4.79 7.70 -1.64
CA GLY A 292 -4.02 8.37 -0.60
C GLY A 292 -2.53 8.04 -0.72
N ALA A 293 -1.71 8.83 -0.03
CA ALA A 293 -0.29 8.60 0.06
C ALA A 293 0.28 9.05 1.40
N ILE A 294 1.38 8.43 1.80
CA ILE A 294 2.20 8.85 2.93
C ILE A 294 3.66 8.99 2.52
N SER A 295 4.43 9.80 3.22
CA SER A 295 5.89 9.87 3.05
C SER A 295 6.64 9.61 4.35
N LEU A 296 7.84 9.04 4.26
CA LEU A 296 8.64 8.66 5.44
C LEU A 296 9.09 9.87 6.29
N ASP A 297 9.13 11.07 5.71
CA ASP A 297 9.36 12.33 6.41
C ASP A 297 8.08 12.95 7.05
N GLY A 298 6.96 12.21 7.06
CA GLY A 298 5.75 12.56 7.81
C GLY A 298 4.63 13.22 7.01
N GLY A 299 4.72 13.26 5.68
CA GLY A 299 3.61 13.71 4.84
C GLY A 299 2.46 12.70 4.85
N ILE A 300 1.22 13.20 4.99
CA ILE A 300 0.01 12.38 4.90
C ILE A 300 -1.01 13.07 3.98
N LEU A 301 -1.40 12.35 2.93
CA LEU A 301 -2.50 12.65 2.02
C LEU A 301 -3.54 11.52 2.15
N LYS A 302 -4.68 11.83 2.75
CA LYS A 302 -5.82 10.93 2.76
C LYS A 302 -6.55 11.00 1.41
N GLY A 303 -7.40 10.01 1.16
CA GLY A 303 -8.25 9.99 -0.03
C GLY A 303 -9.08 11.26 -0.18
N SER A 304 -9.67 11.46 -1.35
CA SER A 304 -10.48 12.65 -1.68
C SER A 304 -9.73 14.00 -1.55
N GLY A 305 -8.40 13.98 -1.64
CA GLY A 305 -7.59 15.21 -1.65
C GLY A 305 -7.40 15.86 -0.28
N LEU A 306 -7.57 15.11 0.82
CA LEU A 306 -7.45 15.63 2.17
C LEU A 306 -5.99 15.58 2.66
N PHE A 307 -5.40 16.75 2.91
CA PHE A 307 -4.03 16.88 3.42
C PHE A 307 -4.00 17.00 4.94
N CYS A 308 -3.08 16.30 5.60
CA CYS A 308 -2.75 16.53 7.00
C CYS A 308 -1.52 17.45 7.10
N LEU A 309 -1.70 18.60 7.75
CA LEU A 309 -0.68 19.62 7.95
C LEU A 309 -0.53 19.89 9.47
N GLY A 310 0.65 20.33 9.89
CA GLY A 310 0.96 20.62 11.29
C GLY A 310 2.15 19.82 11.79
N GLU A 311 2.52 20.06 13.04
CA GLU A 311 3.52 19.26 13.73
C GLU A 311 2.97 17.88 14.08
N ARG A 312 3.92 16.96 14.22
CA ARG A 312 3.69 15.54 14.51
C ARG A 312 3.97 15.23 15.97
#